data_AF-H6BDT3-F1
#
_entry.id   AF-H6BDT3-F1
#
_cell.length_a   1.000
_cell.length_b   1.000
_cell.length_c   1.000
_cell.angle_alpha   90.00
_cell.angle_beta   90.00
_cell.angle_gamma   90.00
#
_symmetry.space_group_name_H-M   'P 1'
#
loop_
_entity.id
_entity.type
_entity.pdbx_description
1 polymer ?
#
loop_
_entity_poly.entity_id
_entity_poly.type
_entity_poly.pdbx_seq_one_letter_code
_entity_poly.pdbx_strand_id
1 'polypeptide(L)'
;ISTAKIAFCSDNPLSYKAGDKTEWSYYKVVIPLHQLRTVNPSVSKVNSAEKYIQVVSVEGHEFWFMGFLMYDKAVSSLQEAMDSARELQP
;
A
#
# COMPACT_ATOMS: atom_id res chain seq x y z
N ILE A 1 6.52 2.02 7.47
CA ILE A 1 6.93 0.60 7.32
C ILE A 1 7.53 0.16 8.65
N SER A 2 7.23 -1.03 9.13
CA SER A 2 7.90 -1.63 10.29
C SER A 2 8.51 -2.97 9.93
N THR A 3 9.21 -3.60 10.86
CA THR A 3 9.74 -4.97 10.73
C THR A 3 8.66 -6.06 10.74
N ALA A 4 7.40 -5.71 11.00
CA ALA A 4 6.31 -6.68 11.08
C ALA A 4 5.24 -6.50 9.99
N LYS A 5 5.00 -5.26 9.55
CA LYS A 5 3.93 -4.94 8.60
C LYS A 5 4.18 -3.64 7.86
N ILE A 6 3.58 -3.54 6.68
CA ILE A 6 3.39 -2.25 6.01
C ILE A 6 1.99 -1.72 6.33
N ALA A 7 1.86 -0.40 6.35
CA ALA A 7 0.58 0.25 6.51
C ALA A 7 0.51 1.46 5.58
N PHE A 8 -0.61 1.57 4.87
CA PHE A 8 -1.00 2.76 4.12
C PHE A 8 -2.16 3.42 4.85
N CYS A 9 -2.03 4.69 5.17
CA CYS A 9 -3.07 5.48 5.83
C CYS A 9 -3.52 6.56 4.85
N SER A 10 -4.82 6.62 4.54
CA SER A 10 -5.35 7.73 3.76
C SER A 10 -5.34 9.00 4.59
N ASP A 11 -4.91 10.10 4.00
CA ASP A 11 -5.11 11.47 4.48
C ASP A 11 -6.47 12.04 4.03
N ASN A 12 -7.15 11.38 3.09
CA ASN A 12 -8.48 11.71 2.65
C ASN A 12 -9.52 10.77 3.30
N PRO A 13 -10.45 11.29 4.13
CA PRO A 13 -11.46 10.47 4.76
C PRO A 13 -12.57 10.06 3.78
N LEU A 14 -13.14 8.87 3.99
CA LEU A 14 -14.33 8.41 3.28
C LEU A 14 -15.57 8.80 4.07
N SER A 15 -16.58 9.34 3.38
CA SER A 15 -17.87 9.61 4.02
C SER A 15 -18.77 8.37 3.96
N TYR A 16 -19.63 8.22 4.96
CA TYR A 16 -20.68 7.21 5.00
C TYR A 16 -21.91 7.73 5.73
N LYS A 17 -23.05 7.07 5.53
CA LYS A 17 -24.30 7.40 6.21
C LYS A 17 -24.45 6.58 7.50
N ALA A 18 -24.70 7.27 8.60
CA ALA A 18 -25.03 6.69 9.90
C ALA A 18 -26.42 7.22 10.32
N GLY A 19 -27.48 6.53 9.88
CA GLY A 19 -28.84 7.05 9.92
C GLY A 19 -28.96 8.34 9.10
N ASP A 20 -29.50 9.40 9.72
CA ASP A 20 -29.69 10.69 9.06
C ASP A 20 -28.42 11.56 9.01
N LYS A 21 -27.30 11.09 9.57
CA LYS A 21 -26.02 11.83 9.62
C LYS A 21 -25.02 11.33 8.57
N THR A 22 -24.21 12.25 8.06
CA THR A 22 -23.00 11.91 7.29
C THR A 22 -21.82 11.90 8.25
N GLU A 23 -21.15 10.78 8.37
CA GLU A 23 -19.94 10.59 9.17
C GLU A 23 -18.73 10.38 8.26
N TRP A 24 -17.52 10.53 8.82
CA TRP A 24 -16.26 10.44 8.07
C TRP A 24 -15.30 9.47 8.75
N SER A 25 -14.58 8.68 7.96
CA SER A 25 -13.60 7.73 8.48
C SER A 25 -12.35 7.70 7.62
N TYR A 26 -11.21 7.81 8.28
CA TYR A 26 -9.92 7.52 7.67
C TYR A 26 -9.76 6.02 7.58
N TYR A 27 -9.46 5.51 6.38
CA TYR A 27 -9.17 4.10 6.21
C TYR A 27 -7.65 3.86 6.22
N LYS A 28 -7.30 2.69 6.73
CA LYS A 28 -5.93 2.21 6.81
C LYS A 28 -5.89 0.79 6.27
N VAL A 29 -4.99 0.55 5.33
CA VAL A 29 -4.65 -0.80 4.87
C VAL A 29 -3.42 -1.25 5.63
N VAL A 30 -3.49 -2.41 6.28
CA VAL A 30 -2.38 -3.00 7.03
C VAL A 30 -2.09 -4.38 6.48
N ILE A 31 -0.86 -4.59 6.01
CA ILE A 31 -0.45 -5.86 5.39
C ILE A 31 0.76 -6.38 6.17
N PRO A 32 0.64 -7.52 6.88
CA PRO A 32 1.78 -8.19 7.48
C PRO A 32 2.83 -8.54 6.41
N LEU A 33 4.12 -8.40 6.73
CA LEU A 33 5.16 -8.63 5.73
C LEU A 33 5.17 -10.07 5.20
N HIS A 34 4.84 -11.06 6.04
CA HIS A 34 4.73 -12.46 5.61
C HIS A 34 3.57 -12.72 4.65
N GLN A 35 2.61 -11.79 4.54
CA GLN A 35 1.52 -11.86 3.57
C GLN A 35 1.84 -11.08 2.29
N LEU A 36 3.01 -10.45 2.18
CA LEU A 36 3.41 -9.68 1.02
C LEU A 36 4.00 -10.61 -0.05
N ARG A 37 3.37 -10.68 -1.21
CA ARG A 37 3.85 -11.48 -2.35
C ARG A 37 4.72 -10.66 -3.28
N THR A 38 4.28 -9.50 -3.73
CA THR A 38 5.06 -8.63 -4.63
C THR A 38 4.82 -7.16 -4.36
N VAL A 39 5.83 -6.35 -4.67
CA VAL A 39 5.77 -4.89 -4.73
C VAL A 39 6.24 -4.47 -6.12
N ASN A 40 5.31 -4.05 -6.98
CA ASN A 40 5.59 -3.71 -8.36
C ASN A 40 5.41 -2.20 -8.59
N PRO A 41 6.45 -1.48 -9.04
CA PRO A 41 6.28 -0.13 -9.53
C PRO A 41 5.48 -0.15 -10.84
N SER A 42 4.60 0.84 -11.03
CA SER A 42 3.80 0.98 -12.23
C SER A 42 3.55 2.45 -12.56
N VAL A 43 3.34 2.74 -13.84
CA VAL A 43 3.08 4.09 -14.36
C VAL A 43 1.88 4.00 -15.28
N SER A 44 0.98 4.99 -15.21
CA SER A 44 -0.19 5.04 -16.11
C SER A 44 0.27 5.11 -17.57
N LYS A 45 -0.38 4.30 -18.41
CA LYS A 45 -0.14 4.29 -19.86
C LYS A 45 -0.67 5.56 -20.53
N VAL A 46 -1.60 6.26 -19.88
CA VAL A 46 -2.24 7.47 -20.40
C VAL A 46 -1.51 8.72 -19.91
N ASN A 47 -1.02 8.71 -18.67
CA ASN A 47 -0.35 9.84 -18.04
C ASN A 47 0.90 9.38 -17.28
N SER A 48 2.09 9.65 -17.81
CA SER A 48 3.35 9.22 -17.19
C SER A 48 3.68 9.89 -15.85
N ALA A 49 2.98 10.97 -15.51
CA ALA A 49 3.09 11.62 -14.20
C ALA A 49 2.35 10.82 -13.10
N GLU A 50 1.37 10.00 -13.46
CA GLU A 50 0.64 9.15 -12.52
C GLU A 50 1.44 7.87 -12.27
N LYS A 51 2.07 7.81 -11.09
CA LYS A 51 2.85 6.67 -10.64
C LYS A 51 2.11 5.91 -9.54
N TYR A 52 2.20 4.59 -9.59
CA TYR A 52 1.48 3.66 -8.72
C TYR A 52 2.44 2.61 -8.17
N ILE A 53 2.20 2.15 -6.96
CA ILE A 53 2.84 0.96 -6.41
C ILE A 53 1.76 -0.09 -6.22
N GLN A 54 1.86 -1.19 -6.97
CA GLN A 54 1.00 -2.35 -6.79
C GLN A 54 1.60 -3.24 -5.70
N VAL A 55 0.80 -3.53 -4.68
CA VAL A 55 1.12 -4.50 -3.64
C VAL A 55 0.18 -5.68 -3.79
N VAL A 56 0.75 -6.88 -3.94
CA VAL A 56 -0.02 -8.12 -4.06
C VAL A 56 0.22 -8.96 -2.82
N SER A 57 -0.85 -9.45 -2.21
CA SER A 57 -0.75 -10.35 -1.06
C SER A 57 -0.56 -11.82 -1.49
N VAL A 58 -0.14 -12.67 -0.56
CA VAL A 58 -0.03 -14.13 -0.78
C VAL A 58 -1.36 -14.77 -1.16
N GLU A 59 -2.49 -14.21 -0.71
CA GLU A 59 -3.85 -14.65 -1.06
C GLU A 59 -4.35 -14.08 -2.41
N GLY A 60 -3.55 -13.23 -3.07
CA GLY A 60 -3.91 -12.63 -4.36
C GLY A 60 -4.69 -11.33 -4.29
N HIS A 61 -4.96 -10.77 -3.10
CA HIS A 61 -5.49 -9.40 -2.99
C HIS A 61 -4.50 -8.40 -3.57
N GLU A 62 -4.98 -7.48 -4.41
CA GLU A 62 -4.18 -6.42 -5.01
C GLU A 62 -4.57 -5.05 -4.46
N PHE A 63 -3.56 -4.27 -4.08
CA PHE A 63 -3.71 -2.89 -3.62
C PHE A 63 -2.87 -1.98 -4.50
N TRP A 64 -3.48 -0.90 -4.98
CA TRP A 64 -2.83 0.11 -5.82
C TRP A 64 -2.71 1.41 -5.04
N PHE A 65 -1.48 1.73 -4.64
CA PHE A 65 -1.19 2.96 -3.89
C PHE A 65 -0.63 4.04 -4.81
N MET A 66 -1.07 5.27 -4.61
CA MET A 66 -0.69 6.46 -5.37
C MET A 66 -0.22 7.57 -4.41
N GLY A 67 0.22 8.70 -4.98
CA GLY A 67 0.46 9.92 -4.20
C GLY A 67 1.78 9.97 -3.44
N PHE A 68 2.76 9.12 -3.82
CA PHE A 68 4.08 9.15 -3.20
C PHE A 68 4.89 10.37 -3.68
N LEU A 69 5.18 11.30 -2.75
CA LEU A 69 6.08 12.43 -3.03
C LEU A 69 7.48 11.96 -3.47
N MET A 70 8.00 10.92 -2.81
CA MET A 70 9.30 10.30 -3.09
C MET A 70 9.09 8.90 -3.65
N TYR A 71 8.45 8.80 -4.82
CA TYR A 71 8.03 7.53 -5.43
C TYR A 71 9.13 6.47 -5.48
N ASP A 72 10.31 6.78 -6.04
CA ASP A 72 11.37 5.78 -6.22
C ASP A 72 11.91 5.27 -4.87
N LYS A 73 12.01 6.16 -3.87
CA LYS A 73 12.39 5.77 -2.50
C LYS A 73 11.33 4.90 -1.84
N ALA A 74 10.05 5.21 -2.05
CA ALA A 74 8.96 4.41 -1.50
C ALA A 74 8.96 2.99 -2.08
N VAL A 75 9.20 2.85 -3.40
CA VAL A 75 9.36 1.54 -4.05
C VAL A 75 10.53 0.77 -3.42
N SER A 76 11.72 1.38 -3.34
CA SER A 76 12.92 0.74 -2.75
C SER A 76 12.66 0.27 -1.33
N SER A 77 12.13 1.13 -0.45
CA SER A 77 11.87 0.77 0.94
C SER A 77 10.82 -0.32 1.12
N LEU A 78 9.81 -0.39 0.24
CA LEU A 78 8.81 -1.46 0.28
C LEU A 78 9.39 -2.80 -0.19
N GLN A 79 10.22 -2.79 -1.23
CA GLN A 79 10.91 -3.98 -1.73
C GLN A 79 11.93 -4.51 -0.71
N GLU A 80 12.75 -3.64 -0.12
CA GLU A 80 13.67 -4.00 0.96
C GLU A 80 12.97 -4.64 2.16
N ALA A 81 11.81 -4.11 2.56
CA ALA A 81 11.02 -4.68 3.65
C ALA A 81 10.42 -6.04 3.29
N MET A 82 10.02 -6.25 2.03
CA MET A 82 9.55 -7.54 1.52
C MET A 82 10.67 -8.58 1.54
N ASP A 83 11.84 -8.23 1.01
CA ASP A 83 12.96 -9.14 0.89
C ASP A 83 13.54 -9.49 2.27
N SER A 84 13.69 -8.50 3.15
CA SER A 84 14.09 -8.73 4.54
C SER A 84 13.15 -9.69 5.29
N ALA A 85 11.85 -9.62 5.00
CA ALA A 85 10.87 -10.50 5.63
C ALA A 85 10.89 -11.94 5.09
N ARG A 86 11.37 -12.14 3.87
CA ARG A 86 11.57 -13.47 3.26
C ARG A 86 12.80 -14.16 3.81
N GLU A 87 13.90 -13.42 3.98
CA GLU A 87 15.13 -13.94 4.61
C GLU A 87 14.90 -14.41 6.07
N LEU A 88 13.90 -13.86 6.75
CA LEU A 88 13.51 -14.24 8.11
C LEU A 88 12.54 -15.43 8.16
N GLN A 89 12.09 -15.96 7.02
CA GLN A 89 11.22 -17.14 6.97
C GLN A 89 12.08 -18.40 6.75
N PRO A 90 11.98 -19.42 7.64
CA PRO A 90 12.77 -20.66 7.54
C PRO A 90 12.33 -21.57 6.38
#